data_AF-A0A410PA30-F1
#
_entry.id   AF-A0A410PA30-F1
#
_cell.length_a   1.000
_cell.length_b   1.000
_cell.length_c   1.000
_cell.angle_alpha   90.00
_cell.angle_beta   90.00
_cell.angle_gamma   90.00
#
_symmetry.space_group_name_H-M   'P 1'
#
loop_
_entity.id
_entity.type
_entity.pdbx_description
1 polymer ?
#
loop_
_entity_poly.entity_id
_entity_poly.type
_entity_poly.pdbx_seq_one_letter_code
_entity_poly.pdbx_strand_id
1 'polypeptide(L)' 'MIKRRKKKLDEVYAVGQYICMSAHKARRVIDQIRGRSYEETLMILELMPYRACYPIFKLVYSAAVIN' A
#
# COMPACT_ATOMS: atom_id res chain seq x y z
N MET A 1 17.17 8.85 -18.09
CA MET A 1 15.90 8.79 -18.86
C MET A 1 14.77 8.35 -17.94
N ILE A 2 13.91 9.27 -17.49
CA ILE A 2 12.72 8.93 -16.71
C ILE A 2 11.60 8.58 -17.70
N LYS A 3 11.30 7.28 -17.86
CA LYS A 3 10.15 6.82 -18.64
C LYS A 3 8.87 7.22 -17.90
N ARG A 4 8.14 8.24 -18.39
CA ARG A 4 6.77 8.52 -17.93
C ARG A 4 5.88 7.33 -18.33
N ARG A 5 5.51 6.48 -17.38
CA ARG A 5 4.49 5.45 -17.59
C ARG A 5 3.15 6.15 -17.90
N LYS A 6 2.49 5.77 -19.00
CA LYS A 6 1.10 6.13 -19.28
C LYS A 6 0.24 5.62 -18.12
N LYS A 7 -0.48 6.51 -17.44
CA LYS A 7 -1.44 6.16 -16.38
C LYS A 7 -2.61 5.44 -17.06
N LYS A 8 -2.92 4.20 -16.66
CA LYS A 8 -4.19 3.57 -17.04
C LYS A 8 -5.33 4.36 -16.40
N LEU A 9 -6.47 4.47 -17.08
CA LEU A 9 -7.62 5.21 -16.57
C LEU A 9 -8.16 4.62 -15.25
N ASP A 10 -8.00 3.32 -15.05
CA ASP A 10 -8.52 2.60 -13.88
C ASP A 10 -7.53 2.52 -12.70
N GLU A 11 -6.39 3.22 -12.78
CA GLU A 11 -5.35 3.19 -11.75
C GLU A 11 -5.39 4.45 -10.87
N VAL A 12 -5.74 4.24 -9.60
CA VAL A 12 -5.60 5.26 -8.56
C VAL A 12 -4.17 5.28 -8.01
N TYR A 13 -3.71 6.47 -7.66
CA TYR A 13 -2.39 6.68 -7.09
C TYR A 13 -2.51 7.50 -5.79
N ALA A 14 -1.99 6.95 -4.70
CA ALA A 14 -1.92 7.60 -3.39
C ALA A 14 -0.50 7.52 -2.82
N VAL A 15 -0.08 8.54 -2.06
CA VAL A 15 1.27 8.64 -1.48
C VAL A 15 1.18 8.97 0.00
N GLY A 16 1.77 8.12 0.84
CA GLY A 16 2.03 8.42 2.25
C GLY A 16 3.49 8.83 2.44
N GLN A 17 3.73 10.09 2.84
CA GLN A 17 5.07 10.61 3.12
C GLN A 17 5.34 10.64 4.63
N TYR A 18 6.62 10.73 5.01
CA TYR A 18 7.08 10.90 6.40
C TYR A 18 6.63 9.80 7.37
N ILE A 19 6.51 8.57 6.89
CA ILE A 19 6.19 7.42 7.75
C ILE A 19 7.46 7.01 8.52
N CYS A 20 7.42 7.14 9.85
CA CYS A 20 8.54 6.81 10.74
C CYS A 20 8.79 5.29 10.83
N MET A 21 9.44 4.70 9.83
CA MET A 21 9.95 3.32 9.86
C MET A 21 11.04 3.11 8.80
N SER A 22 11.83 2.05 8.98
CA SER A 22 12.81 1.67 7.95
C SER A 22 12.12 1.08 6.72
N ALA A 23 12.72 1.32 5.55
CA ALA A 23 12.22 0.80 4.28
C ALA A 23 12.07 -0.72 4.28
N HIS A 24 12.99 -1.45 4.93
CA HIS A 24 12.92 -2.91 5.05
C HIS A 24 11.67 -3.37 5.81
N LYS A 25 11.27 -2.67 6.89
CA LYS A 25 10.07 -3.02 7.66
C LYS A 25 8.80 -2.85 6.84
N ALA A 26 8.73 -1.78 6.02
CA ALA A 26 7.61 -1.54 5.12
C ALA A 26 7.56 -2.56 3.97
N ARG A 27 8.70 -2.82 3.31
CA ARG A 27 8.80 -3.75 2.17
C ARG A 27 8.27 -5.14 2.52
N ARG A 28 8.60 -5.67 3.70
CA ARG A 28 8.07 -6.97 4.16
C ARG A 28 6.55 -7.08 4.11
N VAL A 29 5.81 -5.99 4.40
CA VAL A 29 4.35 -5.97 4.31
C VAL A 29 3.90 -5.74 2.87
N ILE A 30 4.53 -4.78 2.17
CA ILE A 30 4.19 -4.44 0.77
C ILE A 30 4.34 -5.65 -0.15
N ASP A 31 5.39 -6.45 0.03
CA ASP A 31 5.64 -7.62 -0.80
C ASP A 31 4.60 -8.74 -0.57
N GLN A 32 3.89 -8.74 0.57
CA GLN A 32 2.83 -9.71 0.85
C GLN A 32 1.49 -9.33 0.21
N ILE A 33 1.21 -8.03 0.12
CA ILE A 33 -0.08 -7.50 -0.38
C ILE A 33 -0.03 -7.15 -1.87
N ARG A 34 1.15 -7.12 -2.50
CA ARG A 34 1.30 -6.80 -3.93
C ARG A 34 0.56 -7.84 -4.78
N GLY A 35 -0.37 -7.37 -5.61
CA GLY A 35 -1.15 -8.24 -6.52
C GLY A 35 -2.32 -8.98 -5.87
N ARG A 36 -2.64 -8.68 -4.61
CA ARG A 36 -3.83 -9.19 -3.90
C ARG A 36 -5.06 -8.34 -4.22
N SER A 37 -6.24 -8.91 -4.00
CA SER A 37 -7.47 -8.12 -4.03
C SER A 37 -7.50 -7.11 -2.86
N TYR A 38 -8.39 -6.12 -2.94
CA TYR A 38 -8.57 -5.15 -1.87
C TYR A 38 -8.99 -5.83 -0.55
N GLU A 39 -9.96 -6.73 -0.61
CA GLU A 39 -10.47 -7.47 0.55
C GLU A 39 -9.40 -8.35 1.19
N GLU A 40 -8.64 -9.11 0.37
CA GLU A 40 -7.51 -9.91 0.85
C GLU A 40 -6.44 -9.02 1.51
N THR A 41 -6.16 -7.85 0.91
CA THR A 41 -5.19 -6.90 1.45
C THR A 41 -5.60 -6.41 2.83
N LEU A 42 -6.88 -6.06 3.03
CA LEU A 42 -7.37 -5.64 4.35
C LEU A 42 -7.23 -6.76 5.39
N MET A 43 -7.64 -7.99 5.05
CA MET A 43 -7.51 -9.14 5.93
C MET A 43 -6.05 -9.40 6.34
N ILE A 44 -5.12 -9.39 5.38
CA ILE A 44 -3.69 -9.59 5.64
C ILE A 44 -3.16 -8.51 6.58
N LEU A 45 -3.51 -7.23 6.32
CA LEU A 45 -3.02 -6.11 7.11
C LEU A 45 -3.57 -6.09 8.54
N GLU A 46 -4.82 -6.53 8.74
CA GLU A 46 -5.44 -6.62 10.07
C GLU A 46 -4.84 -7.75 10.94
N LEU A 47 -4.44 -8.87 10.32
CA LEU A 47 -4.00 -10.06 11.05
C LEU A 47 -2.48 -10.13 11.25
N MET A 48 -1.69 -9.38 10.47
CA MET A 48 -0.23 -9.46 10.54
C MET A 48 0.35 -8.79 11.80
N PRO A 49 1.33 -9.43 12.49
CA PRO A 49 1.94 -8.90 13.72
C PRO A 49 3.00 -7.82 13.47
N TYR A 50 2.86 -7.03 12.41
CA TYR A 50 3.83 -5.97 12.07
C TYR A 50 3.23 -4.59 12.32
N ARG A 51 3.93 -3.75 13.08
CA ARG A 51 3.56 -2.33 13.25
C ARG A 51 3.48 -1.57 11.91
N ALA A 52 4.18 -2.04 10.89
CA ALA A 52 4.14 -1.46 9.55
C ALA A 52 2.76 -1.60 8.88
N CYS A 53 1.93 -2.55 9.30
CA CYS A 53 0.59 -2.75 8.75
C CYS A 53 -0.31 -1.54 8.99
N TYR A 54 -0.26 -0.90 10.15
CA TYR A 54 -1.15 0.19 10.49
C TYR A 54 -1.09 1.40 9.54
N PRO A 55 0.09 2.02 9.26
CA PRO A 55 0.14 3.12 8.32
C PRO A 55 -0.11 2.69 6.86
N ILE A 56 0.22 1.45 6.49
CA ILE A 56 -0.08 0.91 5.15
C ILE A 56 -1.58 0.72 4.98
N PHE A 57 -2.26 0.16 5.99
CA PHE A 57 -3.71 -0.03 6.04
C PHE A 57 -4.44 1.30 5.86
N LYS A 58 -4.04 2.32 6.63
CA LYS A 58 -4.60 3.67 6.46
C LYS A 58 -4.45 4.20 5.04
N LEU A 59 -3.28 4.04 4.44
CA LEU A 59 -3.02 4.52 3.08
C LEU A 59 -3.87 3.76 2.04
N VAL A 60 -3.96 2.44 2.14
CA VAL A 60 -4.75 1.59 1.23
C VAL A 60 -6.23 1.90 1.35
N TYR A 61 -6.74 2.03 2.58
CA TYR A 61 -8.13 2.41 2.84
C TYR A 61 -8.45 3.79 2.24
N SER A 62 -7.59 4.78 2.45
CA SER A 62 -7.76 6.10 1.84
C SER A 62 -7.67 6.09 0.31
N ALA A 63 -6.83 5.24 -0.27
CA ALA A 63 -6.73 5.11 -1.73
C ALA A 63 -8.01 4.51 -2.34
N ALA A 64 -8.66 3.58 -1.65
CA ALA A 64 -9.91 2.97 -2.12
C ALA A 64 -11.07 3.97 -2.18
N VAL A 65 -11.09 4.99 -1.30
CA VAL A 65 -12.10 6.06 -1.32
C VAL A 65 -11.92 7.01 -2.52
N ILE A 66 -10.72 7.08 -3.10
CA ILE A 66 -10.42 7.95 -4.25
C ILE A 66 -10.78 7.28 -5.59
N ASN A 67 -10.97 5.95 -5.60
CA ASN A 67 -11.31 5.17 -6.79
C ASN A 67 -12.79 5.28 -7.18
#